data_AF-Q4VWI1-F1
#
_entry.id   AF-Q4VWI1-F1
#
_cell.length_a   1.000
_cell.length_b   1.000
_cell.length_c   1.000
_cell.angle_alpha   90.00
_cell.angle_beta   90.00
_cell.angle_gamma   90.00
#
_symmetry.space_group_name_H-M   'P 1'
#
loop_
_entity.id
_entity.type
_entity.pdbx_description
1 polymer ?
#
loop_
_entity_poly.entity_id
_entity_poly.type
_entity_poly.pdbx_seq_one_letter_code
_entity_poly.pdbx_strand_id
1 'polypeptide(L)' 'MQQRGLALVALAACVALHPSEAILPIASSCCTEVSHHISRWLLERVNTCRLQRADGDCDLAAVIL' A
#
# COMPACT_ATOMS: atom_id res chain seq x y z
N MET A 1 -8.29 12.30 39.68
CA MET A 1 -8.55 13.16 38.50
C MET A 1 -7.47 13.05 37.42
N GLN A 2 -6.18 12.93 37.76
CA GLN A 2 -5.10 13.01 36.77
C GLN A 2 -4.99 11.84 35.78
N GLN A 3 -5.28 10.60 36.20
CA GLN A 3 -5.21 9.43 35.32
C GLN A 3 -6.24 9.45 34.18
N ARG A 4 -7.43 10.03 34.42
CA ARG A 4 -8.47 10.15 33.38
C ARG A 4 -8.06 11.17 32.31
N GLY A 5 -7.42 12.26 32.71
CA GLY A 5 -6.89 13.26 31.77
C GLY A 5 -5.77 12.70 30.89
N LEU A 6 -4.83 11.97 31.50
CA LEU A 6 -3.75 11.28 30.77
C LEU A 6 -4.27 10.22 29.79
N ALA A 7 -5.27 9.44 30.19
CA ALA A 7 -5.89 8.45 29.30
C ALA A 7 -6.56 9.11 28.09
N LEU A 8 -7.25 10.23 28.29
CA LEU A 8 -7.89 10.99 27.20
C LEU A 8 -6.86 11.61 26.25
N VAL A 9 -5.75 12.12 26.78
CA VAL A 9 -4.65 12.67 25.96
C VAL A 9 -3.97 11.55 25.16
N ALA A 10 -3.73 10.39 25.78
CA ALA A 10 -3.15 9.23 25.09
C ALA A 10 -4.07 8.72 23.96
N LEU A 11 -5.39 8.65 24.21
CA LEU A 11 -6.38 8.28 23.20
C LEU A 11 -6.42 9.28 22.04
N ALA A 12 -6.44 10.59 22.34
CA ALA A 12 -6.42 11.64 21.33
C ALA A 12 -5.12 11.61 20.51
N ALA A 13 -3.98 11.40 21.16
CA ALA A 13 -2.70 11.23 20.48
C ALA A 13 -2.70 10.00 19.59
N CYS A 14 -3.24 8.85 20.02
CA CYS A 14 -3.35 7.66 19.18
C CYS A 14 -4.22 7.93 17.94
N VAL A 15 -5.36 8.62 18.09
CA VAL A 15 -6.24 8.97 16.97
C VAL A 15 -5.58 9.95 16.00
N ALA A 16 -4.85 10.95 16.51
CA ALA A 16 -4.14 11.93 15.68
C ALA A 16 -2.87 11.37 15.03
N LEU A 17 -2.23 10.40 15.68
CA LEU A 17 -1.03 9.72 15.19
C LEU A 17 -1.34 8.46 14.39
N HIS A 18 -2.60 8.01 14.31
CA HIS A 18 -2.96 6.94 13.37
C HIS A 18 -2.60 7.45 11.97
N PRO A 19 -1.55 6.89 11.33
CA PRO A 19 -1.40 7.10 9.92
C PRO A 19 -2.61 6.40 9.30
N SER A 20 -3.55 7.21 8.82
CA SER A 20 -4.52 6.74 7.85
C SER A 20 -3.69 6.12 6.74
N GLU A 21 -3.87 4.82 6.52
CA GLU A 21 -3.10 3.91 5.66
C GLU A 21 -2.04 3.06 6.38
N ALA A 22 -2.26 1.74 6.34
CA ALA A 22 -1.31 0.62 6.55
C ALA A 22 -1.56 -0.36 7.70
N ILE A 23 -2.80 -0.49 8.21
CA ILE A 23 -3.28 -1.80 8.71
C ILE A 23 -4.20 -2.40 7.66
N LEU A 24 -3.67 -2.62 6.46
CA LEU A 24 -4.27 -3.58 5.55
C LEU A 24 -3.60 -4.92 5.83
N PRO A 25 -4.36 -6.03 5.81
CA PRO A 25 -3.75 -7.35 5.76
C PRO A 25 -2.84 -7.40 4.53
N ILE A 26 -2.01 -8.43 4.49
CA ILE A 26 -1.07 -8.84 3.44
C ILE A 26 -1.84 -9.16 2.14
N ALA A 27 -2.68 -8.26 1.67
CA ALA A 27 -3.03 -8.14 0.28
C ALA A 27 -1.84 -7.38 -0.32
N SER A 28 -0.77 -8.13 -0.59
CA SER A 28 0.13 -7.78 -1.68
C SER A 28 -0.77 -7.28 -2.82
N SER A 29 -0.57 -6.02 -3.25
CA SER A 29 -1.35 -5.39 -4.32
C SER A 29 -0.99 -6.08 -5.64
N CYS A 30 -1.36 -7.35 -5.77
CA CYS A 30 -1.02 -8.20 -6.88
C CYS A 30 -1.87 -7.82 -8.08
N CYS A 31 -1.24 -7.68 -9.23
CA CYS A 31 -1.92 -7.68 -10.51
C CYS A 31 -2.47 -9.09 -10.77
N THR A 32 -3.74 -9.17 -11.14
CA THR A 32 -4.40 -10.39 -11.60
C THR A 32 -4.48 -10.48 -13.13
N GLU A 33 -4.24 -9.36 -13.83
CA GLU A 33 -4.19 -9.27 -15.28
C GLU A 33 -3.09 -8.29 -15.71
N VAL A 34 -2.55 -8.46 -16.92
CA VAL A 34 -1.55 -7.58 -17.52
C VAL A 34 -2.01 -7.05 -18.87
N SER A 35 -1.67 -5.78 -19.15
CA SER A 35 -1.75 -5.29 -20.53
C SER A 35 -0.51 -5.76 -21.28
N HIS A 36 -0.69 -6.61 -22.29
CA HIS A 36 0.41 -7.05 -23.15
C HIS A 36 1.01 -5.91 -23.97
N HIS A 37 0.21 -4.87 -24.26
CA HIS A 37 0.64 -3.70 -25.03
C HIS A 37 0.48 -2.43 -24.19
N ILE A 38 1.57 -1.69 -24.06
CA ILE A 38 1.58 -0.36 -23.44
C ILE A 38 2.28 0.63 -24.37
N SER A 39 1.71 1.82 -24.48
CA SER A 39 2.29 2.90 -25.26
C SER A 39 3.50 3.49 -24.55
N ARG A 40 4.52 3.88 -25.33
CA ARG A 40 5.76 4.46 -24.78
C ARG A 40 5.50 5.76 -24.01
N TRP A 41 4.52 6.54 -24.46
CA TRP A 41 4.12 7.78 -23.78
C TRP A 41 3.56 7.55 -22.37
N LEU A 42 2.89 6.41 -22.12
CA LEU A 42 2.46 6.05 -20.78
C LEU A 42 3.66 5.74 -19.89
N LEU A 43 4.65 5.00 -20.41
CA LEU A 43 5.88 4.68 -19.67
C LEU A 43 6.70 5.91 -19.31
N GLU A 44 6.70 6.94 -20.17
CA GLU A 44 7.37 8.22 -19.89
C GLU A 44 6.75 8.99 -18.71
N ARG A 45 5.49 8.66 -18.34
CA ARG A 45 4.77 9.30 -17.23
C ARG A 45 4.81 8.50 -15.93
N VAL A 46 5.38 7.30 -15.96
CA VAL A 46 5.48 6.41 -14.80
C VAL A 46 6.64 6.85 -13.92
N ASN A 47 6.36 7.12 -12.64
CA ASN A 47 7.37 7.57 -11.69
C ASN A 47 8.04 6.40 -10.94
N THR A 48 7.36 5.26 -10.83
CA THR A 48 7.82 4.11 -10.05
C THR A 48 7.49 2.82 -10.76
N CYS A 49 8.39 1.85 -10.71
CA CYS A 49 8.17 0.55 -11.29
C CYS A 49 8.46 -0.53 -10.24
N ARG A 50 7.62 -1.56 -10.16
CA ARG A 50 7.82 -2.71 -9.26
C ARG A 50 7.66 -4.02 -10.03
N LEU A 51 8.58 -4.94 -9.78
CA LEU A 51 8.47 -6.28 -10.34
C LEU A 51 7.65 -7.17 -9.40
N GLN A 52 6.56 -7.70 -9.91
CA GLN A 52 5.77 -8.74 -9.28
C GLN A 52 6.25 -10.10 -9.80
N ARG A 53 6.70 -10.95 -8.88
CA ARG A 53 7.09 -12.32 -9.20
C ARG A 53 5.94 -13.27 -8.88
N ALA A 54 5.88 -14.36 -9.64
CA ALA A 54 5.01 -15.48 -9.34
C ALA A 54 5.70 -16.39 -8.30
N ASP A 55 5.94 -15.88 -7.09
CA ASP A 55 6.69 -16.56 -6.01
C ASP A 55 5.78 -17.26 -4.98
N GLY A 56 4.47 -17.28 -5.23
CA GLY A 56 3.46 -17.91 -4.37
C GLY A 56 2.74 -16.93 -3.45
N ASP A 57 3.13 -15.65 -3.41
CA ASP A 57 2.33 -14.55 -2.84
C ASP A 57 1.43 -13.93 -3.92
N CYS A 58 1.98 -13.69 -5.11
CA CYS A 58 1.21 -13.39 -6.31
C CYS A 58 1.32 -14.57 -7.30
N ASP A 59 0.24 -14.89 -8.02
CA ASP A 59 0.22 -15.98 -8.99
C ASP A 59 0.64 -15.55 -10.41
N LEU A 60 0.77 -14.25 -10.64
CA LEU A 60 1.07 -13.66 -11.95
C LEU A 60 2.41 -12.94 -11.94
N ALA A 61 3.27 -13.24 -12.91
CA ALA A 61 4.47 -12.45 -13.15
C ALA A 61 4.09 -11.16 -13.91
N ALA A 62 4.33 -10.00 -13.30
CA ALA A 62 3.91 -8.72 -13.87
C ALA A 62 4.89 -7.59 -13.51
N VAL A 63 4.83 -6.50 -14.26
CA VAL A 63 5.51 -5.25 -13.92
C VAL A 63 4.43 -4.23 -13.58
N ILE A 64 4.43 -3.79 -12.33
CA ILE A 64 3.54 -2.74 -11.84
C ILE A 64 4.19 -1.40 -12.15
N LEU A 65 3.47 -0.57 -12.90
CA LEU A 65 3.86 0.77 -13.32
C LEU A 65 3.18 1.83 -12.45
#